data_AF-A0A2H6IC08-F1
#
_entry.id   AF-A0A2H6IC08-F1
#
_cell.length_a   1.000
_cell.length_b   1.000
_cell.length_c   1.000
_cell.angle_alpha   90.00
_cell.angle_beta   90.00
_cell.angle_gamma   90.00
#
_symmetry.space_group_name_H-M   'P 1'
#
loop_
_entity.id
_entity.type
_entity.pdbx_description
1 polymer ?
#
loop_
_entity_poly.entity_id
_entity_poly.type
_entity_poly.pdbx_seq_one_letter_code
_entity_poly.pdbx_strand_id
1 'polypeptide(L)'
;MDKVTGFELSGAFRSSGFSVDAEYNLFKADTVDANVTDGIYKNGSADLKNYSIEGGYMIVPDKLEIVAAYQAQDADNYADVWTRTSVGTNWFIQKHDIKMQLTYRMGKNLKGVSNDDENELFLQAQYVF
;
A
#
# COMPACT_ATOMS: atom_id res chain seq x y z
N MET A 1 11.93 17.59 11.97
CA MET A 1 11.10 17.98 10.82
C MET A 1 10.73 19.42 11.01
N ASP A 2 10.94 20.24 9.99
CA ASP A 2 10.67 21.68 10.02
C ASP A 2 9.34 22.00 9.30
N LYS A 3 9.09 21.33 8.17
CA LYS A 3 7.85 21.50 7.40
C LYS A 3 7.43 20.20 6.72
N VAL A 4 6.13 19.95 6.67
CA VAL A 4 5.52 18.90 5.86
C VAL A 4 4.31 19.47 5.12
N THR A 5 4.15 19.13 3.85
CA THR A 5 2.96 19.47 3.06
C THR A 5 2.56 18.25 2.25
N GLY A 6 1.25 17.98 2.18
CA GLY A 6 0.71 16.82 1.49
C GLY A 6 -0.46 17.17 0.59
N PHE A 7 -0.60 16.43 -0.49
CA PHE A 7 -1.78 16.40 -1.36
C PHE A 7 -2.17 14.94 -1.59
N GLU A 8 -3.46 14.66 -1.50
CA GLU A 8 -4.04 13.34 -1.77
C GLU A 8 -5.23 13.50 -2.73
N LEU A 9 -5.33 12.54 -3.65
CA LEU A 9 -6.53 12.27 -4.43
C LEU A 9 -6.86 10.79 -4.35
N SER A 10 -8.05 10.47 -3.87
CA SER A 10 -8.54 9.11 -3.75
C SER A 10 -9.98 8.97 -4.25
N GLY A 11 -10.33 7.75 -4.65
CA GLY A 11 -11.66 7.42 -5.16
C GLY A 11 -11.96 5.95 -4.95
N ALA A 12 -13.24 5.65 -4.75
CA ALA A 12 -13.70 4.30 -4.50
C ALA A 12 -15.02 4.02 -5.21
N PHE A 13 -15.19 2.79 -5.67
CA PHE A 13 -16.43 2.29 -6.24
C PHE A 13 -16.76 0.92 -5.67
N ARG A 14 -18.02 0.71 -5.30
CA ARG A 14 -18.52 -0.56 -4.75
C ARG A 14 -19.88 -0.87 -5.35
N SER A 15 -20.04 -2.08 -5.90
CA SER A 15 -21.31 -2.53 -6.47
C SER A 15 -21.36 -4.05 -6.59
N SER A 16 -22.45 -4.66 -6.13
CA SER A 16 -22.77 -6.09 -6.37
C SER A 16 -21.62 -7.06 -6.07
N GLY A 17 -20.92 -6.87 -4.94
CA GLY A 17 -19.80 -7.69 -4.52
C GLY A 17 -18.46 -7.32 -5.17
N PHE A 18 -18.43 -6.38 -6.12
CA PHE A 18 -17.20 -5.79 -6.65
C PHE A 18 -16.85 -4.52 -5.87
N SER A 19 -15.56 -4.33 -5.60
CA SER A 19 -14.99 -3.12 -5.04
C SER A 19 -13.73 -2.73 -5.80
N VAL A 20 -13.48 -1.44 -5.94
CA VAL A 20 -12.20 -0.90 -6.37
C VAL A 20 -11.94 0.42 -5.65
N ASP A 21 -10.72 0.57 -5.16
CA ASP A 21 -10.21 1.74 -4.47
C ASP A 21 -8.91 2.15 -5.16
N ALA A 22 -8.73 3.44 -5.41
CA ALA A 22 -7.50 3.97 -6.00
C ALA A 22 -7.11 5.27 -5.31
N GLU A 23 -5.81 5.47 -5.13
CA GLU A 23 -5.24 6.58 -4.38
C GLU A 23 -3.94 7.06 -5.02
N TYR A 24 -3.72 8.37 -4.96
CA TYR A 24 -2.48 9.03 -5.32
C TYR A 24 -2.13 10.08 -4.26
N ASN A 25 -0.90 10.04 -3.75
CA ASN A 25 -0.38 11.01 -2.79
C ASN A 25 0.90 11.66 -3.27
N LEU A 26 1.06 12.93 -2.92
CA LEU A 26 2.31 13.66 -2.99
C LEU A 26 2.58 14.30 -1.63
N PHE A 27 3.70 13.94 -1.00
CA PHE A 27 4.20 14.58 0.20
C PHE A 27 5.51 15.29 -0.08
N LYS A 28 5.71 16.43 0.56
CA LYS A 28 6.97 17.17 0.59
C LYS A 28 7.35 17.37 2.06
N ALA A 29 8.56 17.03 2.42
CA ALA A 29 9.03 17.16 3.80
C ALA A 29 10.46 17.70 3.87
N ASP A 30 10.67 18.66 4.76
CA ASP A 30 11.96 19.25 5.07
C ASP A 30 12.37 18.90 6.50
N THR A 31 13.60 18.44 6.66
CA THR A 31 14.22 18.18 7.96
C THR A 31 14.84 19.45 8.54
N VAL A 32 15.17 19.44 9.83
CA VAL A 32 15.85 20.57 10.48
C VAL A 32 17.34 20.60 10.13
N ASP A 33 17.94 19.43 9.86
CA ASP A 33 19.34 19.31 9.43
C ASP A 33 19.42 19.02 7.93
N ALA A 34 19.86 20.03 7.17
CA ALA A 34 19.98 19.98 5.72
C ALA A 34 20.99 18.92 5.20
N ASN A 35 21.79 18.29 6.08
CA ASN A 35 22.77 17.28 5.67
C ASN A 35 22.23 15.86 5.71
N VAL A 36 20.99 15.64 6.19
CA VAL A 36 20.40 14.31 6.26
C VAL A 36 20.20 13.74 4.85
N THR A 37 20.86 12.62 4.57
CA THR A 37 20.65 11.82 3.36
C THR A 37 20.51 10.37 3.79
N ASP A 38 19.27 9.96 4.05
CA ASP A 38 18.92 8.63 4.55
C ASP A 38 17.43 8.33 4.29
N GLY A 39 17.11 7.05 4.11
CA GLY A 39 15.76 6.60 3.78
C GLY A 39 15.21 7.31 2.54
N ILE A 40 14.12 8.07 2.71
CA ILE A 40 13.48 8.85 1.65
C ILE A 40 14.08 10.26 1.44
N TYR A 41 14.95 10.72 2.35
CA TYR A 41 15.49 12.09 2.34
C TYR A 41 16.82 12.19 1.62
N LYS A 42 16.98 13.26 0.84
CA LYS A 42 18.22 13.63 0.16
C LYS A 42 18.51 15.10 0.44
N ASN A 43 19.67 15.40 1.02
CA ASN A 43 20.05 16.77 1.42
C ASN A 43 18.97 17.47 2.26
N GLY A 44 18.40 16.74 3.21
CA GLY A 44 17.41 17.22 4.17
C GLY A 44 16.00 17.44 3.62
N SER A 45 15.73 17.16 2.35
CA SER A 45 14.42 17.27 1.70
C SER A 45 13.95 15.92 1.17
N ALA A 46 12.63 15.73 1.05
CA ALA A 46 12.03 14.60 0.38
C ALA A 46 10.72 14.99 -0.32
N ASP A 47 10.64 14.78 -1.63
CA ASP A 47 9.40 14.57 -2.36
C ASP A 47 9.08 13.07 -2.36
N LEU A 48 7.89 12.70 -1.87
CA LEU A 48 7.38 11.33 -1.80
C LEU A 48 6.11 11.22 -2.64
N LYS A 49 6.11 10.34 -3.64
CA LYS A 49 4.97 10.07 -4.50
C LYS A 49 4.50 8.64 -4.29
N ASN A 50 3.24 8.47 -3.90
CA ASN A 50 2.64 7.16 -3.73
C ASN A 50 1.45 7.03 -4.66
N TYR A 51 1.25 5.84 -5.20
CA TYR A 51 -0.04 5.48 -5.79
C TYR A 51 -0.39 4.04 -5.46
N SER A 52 -1.68 3.78 -5.33
CA SER A 52 -2.20 2.44 -5.14
C SER A 52 -3.52 2.24 -5.86
N ILE A 53 -3.77 1.01 -6.27
CA ILE A 53 -5.07 0.54 -6.74
C ILE A 53 -5.30 -0.85 -6.16
N GLU A 54 -6.48 -1.05 -5.58
CA GLU A 54 -6.91 -2.32 -5.02
C GLU A 54 -8.31 -2.63 -5.53
N GLY A 55 -8.54 -3.89 -5.89
CA GLY A 55 -9.85 -4.36 -6.33
C GLY A 55 -10.20 -5.67 -5.65
N GLY A 56 -11.46 -5.79 -5.26
CA GLY A 56 -12.03 -6.96 -4.61
C GLY A 56 -13.24 -7.50 -5.37
N TYR A 57 -13.46 -8.81 -5.27
CA TYR A 57 -14.71 -9.42 -5.72
C TYR A 57 -15.17 -10.55 -4.80
N MET A 58 -16.42 -10.47 -4.35
CA MET A 58 -17.10 -11.50 -3.57
C MET A 58 -17.47 -12.68 -4.47
N ILE A 59 -16.58 -13.68 -4.54
CA ILE A 59 -16.82 -14.93 -5.28
C ILE A 59 -17.89 -15.81 -4.61
N VAL A 60 -18.05 -15.68 -3.29
CA VAL A 60 -19.21 -16.22 -2.56
C VAL A 60 -19.81 -15.06 -1.77
N PRO A 61 -21.07 -14.66 -2.06
CA PRO A 61 -21.73 -13.56 -1.36
C PRO A 61 -21.60 -13.68 0.16
N ASP A 62 -21.17 -12.60 0.80
CA ASP A 62 -20.97 -12.44 2.25
C ASP A 62 -20.00 -13.43 2.93
N LYS A 63 -19.23 -14.20 2.16
CA LYS A 63 -18.37 -15.26 2.70
C LYS A 63 -16.96 -15.23 2.17
N LEU A 64 -16.76 -15.08 0.87
CA LEU A 64 -15.43 -15.26 0.28
C LEU A 64 -15.16 -14.18 -0.75
N GLU A 65 -14.10 -13.43 -0.52
CA GLU A 65 -13.60 -12.37 -1.40
C GLU A 65 -12.23 -12.74 -1.92
N ILE A 66 -11.97 -12.43 -3.18
CA ILE A 66 -10.63 -12.35 -3.74
C ILE A 66 -10.24 -10.89 -3.88
N VAL A 67 -8.99 -10.56 -3.59
CA VAL A 67 -8.47 -9.19 -3.68
C VAL A 67 -7.16 -9.21 -4.47
N ALA A 68 -6.98 -8.21 -5.32
CA ALA A 68 -5.72 -7.94 -5.98
C ALA A 68 -5.40 -6.45 -5.86
N ALA A 69 -4.12 -6.13 -5.64
CA ALA A 69 -3.68 -4.76 -5.48
C ALA A 69 -2.33 -4.53 -6.16
N TYR A 70 -2.10 -3.29 -6.55
CA TYR A 70 -0.80 -2.80 -6.99
C TYR A 70 -0.53 -1.46 -6.32
N GLN A 71 0.69 -1.29 -5.82
CA GLN A 71 1.14 -0.06 -5.19
C GLN A 71 2.55 0.28 -5.66
N ALA A 72 2.86 1.57 -5.71
CA ALA A 72 4.23 2.02 -5.86
C ALA A 72 4.50 3.30 -5.08
N GLN A 73 5.78 3.49 -4.77
CA GLN A 73 6.30 4.62 -4.03
C GLN A 73 7.64 5.04 -4.62
N ASP A 74 7.76 6.32 -4.91
CA ASP A 74 8.97 6.96 -5.39
C ASP A 74 9.37 8.09 -4.44
N ALA A 75 10.66 8.22 -4.17
CA ALA A 75 11.20 9.23 -3.27
C ALA A 75 12.56 9.74 -3.76
N ASP A 76 12.93 10.98 -3.40
CA ASP A 76 14.14 11.64 -3.90
C ASP A 76 15.46 10.86 -3.69
N ASN A 77 15.52 10.08 -2.61
CA ASN A 77 16.70 9.29 -2.27
C ASN A 77 16.61 7.82 -2.72
N TYR A 78 15.54 7.43 -3.40
CA TYR A 78 15.41 6.09 -3.96
C TYR A 78 16.25 5.97 -5.23
N ALA A 79 16.92 4.82 -5.38
CA ALA A 79 17.62 4.50 -6.62
C ALA A 79 16.62 4.06 -7.69
N ASP A 80 15.63 3.26 -7.30
CA ASP A 80 14.53 2.80 -8.14
C ASP A 80 13.18 2.94 -7.41
N VAL A 81 12.09 2.98 -8.16
CA VAL A 81 10.73 2.99 -7.60
C VAL A 81 10.46 1.67 -6.88
N TRP A 82 10.02 1.75 -5.62
CA TRP A 82 9.51 0.60 -4.89
C TRP A 82 8.12 0.25 -5.40
N THR A 83 7.89 -1.01 -5.78
CA THR A 83 6.57 -1.48 -6.26
C THR A 83 6.17 -2.73 -5.51
N ARG A 84 4.85 -2.94 -5.34
CA ARG A 84 4.33 -4.18 -4.78
C ARG A 84 3.00 -4.57 -5.43
N THR A 85 2.96 -5.80 -5.94
CA THR A 85 1.73 -6.47 -6.39
C THR A 85 1.27 -7.41 -5.29
N SER A 86 -0.01 -7.40 -4.95
CA SER A 86 -0.59 -8.28 -3.93
C SER A 86 -1.77 -9.05 -4.49
N VAL A 87 -1.90 -10.30 -4.05
CA VAL A 87 -3.10 -11.11 -4.26
C VAL A 87 -3.50 -11.74 -2.94
N GLY A 88 -4.79 -11.79 -2.64
CA GLY A 88 -5.26 -12.27 -1.37
C GLY A 88 -6.68 -12.78 -1.42
N THR A 89 -7.07 -13.40 -0.30
CA THR A 89 -8.43 -13.87 -0.07
C THR A 89 -8.87 -13.46 1.33
N ASN A 90 -10.14 -13.07 1.45
CA ASN A 90 -10.80 -12.84 2.73
C ASN A 90 -11.93 -13.87 2.89
N TRP A 91 -11.90 -14.61 4.00
CA TRP A 91 -12.98 -15.49 4.40
C TRP A 91 -13.70 -14.91 5.61
N PHE A 92 -14.96 -14.56 5.41
CA PHE A 92 -15.85 -14.00 6.41
C PHE A 92 -16.71 -15.09 7.06
N ILE A 93 -16.74 -15.08 8.38
CA ILE A 93 -17.49 -15.99 9.23
C ILE A 93 -18.41 -15.14 10.11
N GLN A 94 -19.61 -15.65 10.41
CA GLN A 94 -20.58 -14.99 11.28
C GLN A 94 -20.89 -13.55 10.82
N LYS A 95 -21.41 -13.38 9.60
CA LYS A 95 -21.80 -12.06 9.04
C LYS A 95 -20.72 -10.96 9.12
N HIS A 96 -19.44 -11.35 8.99
CA HIS A 96 -18.25 -10.47 9.02
C HIS A 96 -17.71 -10.13 10.43
N ASP A 97 -18.25 -10.74 11.49
CA ASP A 97 -17.68 -10.59 12.85
C ASP A 97 -16.28 -11.20 12.94
N ILE A 98 -16.02 -12.27 12.18
CA ILE A 98 -14.72 -12.93 12.08
C ILE A 98 -14.26 -12.91 10.63
N LYS A 99 -13.01 -12.52 10.40
CA LYS A 99 -12.36 -12.53 9.08
C LYS A 99 -11.01 -13.23 9.14
N MET A 100 -10.82 -14.21 8.27
CA MET A 100 -9.52 -14.81 8.01
C MET A 100 -9.00 -14.27 6.67
N GLN A 101 -7.79 -13.71 6.66
CA GLN A 101 -7.18 -13.13 5.47
C GLN A 101 -5.85 -13.80 5.18
N LEU A 102 -5.68 -14.25 3.94
CA LEU A 102 -4.40 -14.71 3.40
C LEU A 102 -3.98 -13.75 2.30
N THR A 103 -2.73 -13.30 2.29
CA THR A 103 -2.23 -12.39 1.25
C THR A 103 -0.80 -12.74 0.88
N TYR A 104 -0.55 -12.89 -0.41
CA TYR A 104 0.79 -12.99 -0.97
C TYR A 104 1.17 -11.66 -1.62
N ARG A 105 2.33 -11.13 -1.25
CA ARG A 105 2.85 -9.85 -1.71
C ARG A 105 4.15 -10.08 -2.45
N MET A 106 4.28 -9.45 -3.61
CA MET A 106 5.47 -9.49 -4.44
C MET A 106 6.01 -8.07 -4.56
N GLY A 107 7.07 -7.78 -3.81
CA GLY A 107 7.73 -6.48 -3.77
C GLY A 107 8.97 -6.45 -4.64
N LYS A 108 9.19 -5.31 -5.32
CA LYS A 108 10.43 -5.03 -6.04
C LYS A 108 11.06 -3.74 -5.57
N ASN A 109 12.38 -3.72 -5.48
CA ASN A 109 13.18 -2.59 -5.00
C ASN A 109 12.72 -2.08 -3.63
N LEU A 110 12.69 -2.97 -2.62
CA LEU A 110 12.31 -2.65 -1.26
C LEU A 110 13.05 -1.40 -0.77
N LYS A 111 12.29 -0.42 -0.25
CA LYS A 111 12.82 0.89 0.17
C LYS A 111 13.62 1.64 -0.91
N GLY A 112 13.34 1.35 -2.18
CA GLY A 112 13.95 1.99 -3.34
C GLY A 112 15.39 1.55 -3.65
N VAL A 113 15.84 0.43 -3.08
CA VAL A 113 17.16 -0.15 -3.35
C VAL A 113 17.09 -1.04 -4.60
N SER A 114 17.93 -0.76 -5.60
CA SER A 114 17.92 -1.48 -6.88
C SER A 114 18.11 -2.99 -6.72
N ASN A 115 17.20 -3.77 -7.31
CA ASN A 115 17.19 -5.24 -7.28
C ASN A 115 17.03 -5.86 -5.88
N ASP A 116 16.62 -5.07 -4.87
CA ASP A 116 16.29 -5.58 -3.54
C ASP A 116 14.83 -6.06 -3.51
N ASP A 117 14.55 -7.21 -4.10
CA ASP A 117 13.20 -7.75 -4.21
C ASP A 117 12.81 -8.56 -2.96
N GLU A 118 11.56 -8.41 -2.50
CA GLU A 118 11.06 -9.12 -1.31
C GLU A 118 9.63 -9.64 -1.53
N ASN A 119 9.43 -10.94 -1.30
CA ASN A 119 8.13 -11.58 -1.34
C ASN A 119 7.69 -11.99 0.07
N GLU A 120 6.42 -11.80 0.38
CA GLU A 120 5.89 -12.01 1.73
C GLU A 120 4.55 -12.77 1.68
N LEU A 121 4.34 -13.68 2.63
CA LEU A 121 3.05 -14.36 2.84
C LEU A 121 2.51 -13.97 4.21
N PHE A 122 1.31 -13.38 4.24
CA PHE A 122 0.63 -12.94 5.45
C PHE A 122 -0.62 -13.77 5.69
N LEU A 123 -0.78 -14.24 6.92
CA LEU A 123 -2.02 -14.79 7.44
C LEU A 123 -2.49 -13.94 8.62
N GLN A 124 -3.70 -13.43 8.56
CA GLN A 124 -4.31 -12.60 9.60
C GLN A 124 -5.68 -13.16 10.00
N ALA A 125 -5.96 -13.17 11.29
CA ALA A 125 -7.29 -13.36 11.84
C ALA A 125 -7.73 -12.06 12.49
N GLN A 126 -8.93 -11.59 12.17
CA GLN A 126 -9.56 -10.40 12.75
C GLN A 126 -10.89 -10.78 13.36
N TYR A 127 -11.16 -10.25 14.56
CA TYR A 127 -12.45 -10.34 15.24
C TYR A 127 -12.94 -8.93 15.58
N VAL A 128 -14.19 -8.62 15.25
CA VAL A 128 -14.85 -7.34 15.51
C VAL A 128 -16.12 -7.59 16.32
N PHE A 129 -16.35 -6.79 17.36
CA PHE A 129 -17.47 -6.88 18.29
C PHE A 129 -18.35 -5.62 18.24
#